data_AF-A0A7S7NMT9-F1
#
_entry.id   AF-A0A7S7NMT9-F1
#
_cell.length_a   1.000
_cell.length_b   1.000
_cell.length_c   1.000
_cell.angle_alpha   90.00
_cell.angle_beta   90.00
_cell.angle_gamma   90.00
#
_symmetry.space_group_name_H-M   'P 1'
#
loop_
_entity.id
_entity.type
_entity.pdbx_description
1 polymer ?
#
loop_
_entity_poly.entity_id
_entity_poly.type
_entity_poly.pdbx_seq_one_letter_code
_entity_poly.pdbx_strand_id
1 'polypeptide(L)'
;MTLLLALGAQAAEAVIGQAISQGSMDVDHALAAGIAPLSSGSVVKTAETPGRIVLQNGMRGSLGPASLAEVYADRLVLQSGQAAISAGAGYRVQAAGYTVAPAAGAQAKVEVRQGQVAVGATNGVVSVSNQEGILLARVNPGAALSFEPAPAADPLSKVTGKLEKRGDRFFLTDEVTNVQVELVGRNLAGDVGHRISVAGMPKQGSDHQILDVTQATRLEGAAGSSTTAKAASGISHGTKIGLAVVGGAVAAAGVSLGAISR
;
A
#
# COMPACT_ATOMS: atom_id res chain seq x y z
N MET A 1 -9.86 -18.47 -59.93
CA MET A 1 -9.04 -17.89 -58.85
C MET A 1 -10.01 -17.31 -57.83
N THR A 2 -10.46 -18.14 -56.88
CA THR A 2 -11.53 -17.79 -55.93
C THR A 2 -10.89 -17.21 -54.68
N LEU A 3 -11.16 -15.93 -54.42
CA LEU A 3 -10.62 -15.16 -53.31
C LEU A 3 -11.35 -15.57 -52.01
N LEU A 4 -10.63 -16.19 -51.09
CA LEU A 4 -11.12 -16.55 -49.77
C LEU A 4 -11.00 -15.31 -48.85
N LEU A 5 -12.12 -14.67 -48.50
CA LEU A 5 -12.14 -13.66 -47.44
C LEU A 5 -12.08 -14.37 -46.08
N ALA A 6 -10.95 -14.25 -45.38
CA ALA A 6 -10.87 -14.60 -43.98
C ALA A 6 -11.49 -13.46 -43.14
N LEU A 7 -12.67 -13.70 -42.58
CA LEU A 7 -13.20 -12.86 -41.49
C LEU A 7 -12.30 -13.08 -40.27
N GLY A 8 -11.49 -12.06 -39.93
CA GLY A 8 -10.81 -12.03 -38.65
C GLY A 8 -11.85 -11.91 -37.53
N ALA A 9 -11.98 -12.97 -36.73
CA ALA A 9 -12.73 -12.90 -35.48
C ALA A 9 -11.98 -11.96 -34.53
N GLN A 10 -12.42 -10.70 -34.43
CA GLN A 10 -12.06 -9.85 -33.29
C GLN A 10 -12.68 -10.51 -32.05
N ALA A 11 -11.85 -11.16 -31.24
CA ALA A 11 -12.24 -11.59 -29.92
C ALA A 11 -12.64 -10.33 -29.14
N ALA A 12 -13.93 -10.15 -28.88
CA ALA A 12 -14.39 -9.13 -27.96
C ALA A 12 -13.71 -9.39 -26.63
N GLU A 13 -12.88 -8.46 -26.16
CA GLU A 13 -12.23 -8.60 -24.88
C GLU A 13 -13.29 -8.76 -23.79
N ALA A 14 -13.10 -9.73 -22.91
CA ALA A 14 -14.07 -10.03 -21.88
C ALA A 14 -14.20 -8.81 -20.95
N VAL A 15 -15.41 -8.26 -20.90
CA VAL A 15 -15.74 -7.15 -19.98
C VAL A 15 -15.67 -7.69 -18.55
N ILE A 16 -14.80 -7.10 -17.74
CA ILE A 16 -14.58 -7.45 -16.32
C ILE A 16 -15.34 -6.52 -15.37
N GLY A 17 -15.87 -5.40 -15.87
CA GLY A 17 -16.59 -4.44 -15.06
C GLY A 17 -16.90 -3.14 -15.79
N GLN A 18 -17.08 -2.09 -15.01
CA GLN A 18 -17.40 -0.76 -15.51
C GLN A 18 -16.76 0.32 -14.66
N ALA A 19 -16.44 1.44 -15.30
CA ALA A 19 -16.08 2.67 -14.65
C ALA A 19 -17.22 3.69 -14.79
N ILE A 20 -17.42 4.49 -13.74
CA ILE A 20 -18.54 5.42 -13.59
C ILE A 20 -18.02 6.76 -13.08
N SER A 21 -18.29 7.86 -13.76
CA SER A 21 -17.97 9.22 -13.33
C SER A 21 -19.17 10.13 -13.51
N GLN A 22 -19.29 11.18 -12.70
CA GLN A 22 -20.29 12.25 -12.95
C GLN A 22 -19.79 13.28 -13.97
N GLY A 23 -18.50 13.22 -14.32
CA GLY A 23 -17.86 14.07 -15.32
C GLY A 23 -17.33 13.24 -16.49
N SER A 24 -16.39 13.81 -17.23
CA SER A 24 -15.65 13.09 -18.24
C SER A 24 -14.51 12.28 -17.63
N MET A 25 -14.27 11.12 -18.22
CA MET A 25 -13.13 10.27 -17.96
C MET A 25 -12.65 9.68 -19.28
N ASP A 26 -11.36 9.39 -19.37
CA ASP A 26 -10.78 8.73 -20.54
C ASP A 26 -10.59 7.25 -20.18
N VAL A 27 -11.15 6.37 -21.01
CA VAL A 27 -10.99 4.92 -20.90
C VAL A 27 -10.44 4.41 -22.22
N ASP A 28 -9.25 3.81 -22.21
CA ASP A 28 -8.59 3.29 -23.40
C ASP A 28 -8.48 4.33 -24.53
N HIS A 29 -8.14 5.59 -24.18
CA HIS A 29 -8.05 6.75 -25.07
C HIS A 29 -9.38 7.23 -25.67
N ALA A 30 -10.50 6.70 -25.19
CA ALA A 30 -11.83 7.14 -25.54
C ALA A 30 -12.44 7.99 -24.42
N LEU A 31 -12.91 9.19 -24.76
CA LEU A 31 -13.60 10.06 -23.81
C LEU A 31 -14.99 9.50 -23.51
N ALA A 32 -15.22 9.09 -22.27
CA ALA A 32 -16.49 8.62 -21.77
C ALA A 32 -17.13 9.66 -20.83
N ALA A 33 -18.38 10.02 -21.11
CA ALA A 33 -19.21 10.81 -20.21
C ALA A 33 -20.15 9.86 -19.47
N GLY A 34 -19.94 9.68 -18.16
CA GLY A 34 -20.82 8.82 -17.36
C GLY A 34 -20.25 7.42 -17.12
N ILE A 35 -20.50 6.48 -18.02
CA ILE A 35 -20.20 5.04 -17.82
C ILE A 35 -19.38 4.51 -18.99
N ALA A 36 -18.38 3.70 -18.69
CA ALA A 36 -17.59 2.97 -19.67
C ALA A 36 -17.40 1.51 -19.23
N PRO A 37 -17.48 0.53 -20.16
CA PRO A 37 -17.08 -0.84 -19.88
C PRO A 37 -15.56 -0.92 -19.64
N LEU A 38 -15.14 -1.88 -18.83
CA LEU A 38 -13.73 -2.18 -18.61
C LEU A 38 -13.44 -3.62 -19.03
N SER A 39 -12.41 -3.81 -19.85
CA SER A 39 -11.76 -5.11 -20.07
C SER A 39 -10.53 -5.23 -19.17
N SER A 40 -9.93 -6.42 -19.12
CA SER A 40 -8.69 -6.61 -18.38
C SER A 40 -7.55 -5.88 -19.08
N GLY A 41 -6.91 -4.95 -18.38
CA GLY A 41 -5.89 -4.06 -18.94
C GLY A 41 -6.43 -2.68 -19.33
N SER A 42 -7.73 -2.41 -19.15
CA SER A 42 -8.28 -1.09 -19.45
C SER A 42 -7.57 0.01 -18.66
N VAL A 43 -7.15 1.06 -19.36
CA VAL A 43 -6.52 2.25 -18.79
C VAL A 43 -7.60 3.28 -18.51
N VAL A 44 -7.72 3.69 -17.25
CA VAL A 44 -8.68 4.69 -16.80
C VAL A 44 -7.93 5.93 -16.33
N LYS A 45 -8.26 7.07 -16.95
CA LYS A 45 -7.75 8.39 -16.58
C LYS A 45 -8.89 9.32 -16.17
N THR A 46 -8.78 9.88 -14.96
CA THR A 46 -9.72 10.87 -14.44
C THR A 46 -9.15 12.28 -14.60
N ALA A 47 -10.02 13.24 -14.93
CA ALA A 47 -9.69 14.66 -14.93
C ALA A 47 -10.04 15.27 -13.56
N GLU A 48 -10.91 16.26 -13.50
CA GLU A 48 -11.28 16.95 -12.26
C GLU A 48 -12.27 16.15 -11.40
N THR A 49 -13.06 15.28 -12.03
CA THR A 49 -14.09 14.49 -11.34
C THR A 49 -13.56 13.09 -11.01
N PRO A 50 -13.76 12.59 -9.77
CA PRO A 50 -13.39 11.23 -9.42
C PRO A 50 -14.21 10.20 -10.20
N GLY A 51 -13.61 9.04 -10.43
CA GLY A 51 -14.26 7.88 -11.05
C GLY A 51 -14.50 6.77 -10.02
N ARG A 52 -15.55 5.99 -10.20
CA ARG A 52 -15.82 4.75 -9.44
C ARG A 52 -15.57 3.56 -10.35
N ILE A 53 -14.96 2.52 -9.82
CA ILE A 53 -14.76 1.24 -10.51
C ILE A 53 -15.64 0.21 -9.81
N VAL A 54 -16.38 -0.55 -10.61
CA VAL A 54 -17.18 -1.69 -10.15
C VAL A 54 -16.85 -2.87 -11.04
N LEU A 55 -16.25 -3.90 -10.46
CA LEU A 55 -15.92 -5.13 -11.17
C LEU A 55 -16.91 -6.25 -10.86
N GLN A 56 -17.00 -7.21 -11.78
CA GLN A 56 -17.89 -8.36 -11.66
C GLN A 56 -17.51 -9.30 -10.50
N ASN A 57 -16.24 -9.32 -10.10
CA ASN A 57 -15.75 -10.06 -8.93
C ASN A 57 -16.17 -9.44 -7.58
N GLY A 58 -16.98 -8.38 -7.60
CA GLY A 58 -17.45 -7.67 -6.41
C GLY A 58 -16.49 -6.59 -5.90
N MET A 59 -15.30 -6.41 -6.51
CA MET A 59 -14.40 -5.31 -6.16
C MET A 59 -15.08 -3.98 -6.46
N ARG A 60 -15.05 -3.10 -5.46
CA ARG A 60 -15.51 -1.71 -5.58
C ARG A 60 -14.36 -0.79 -5.23
N GLY A 61 -14.10 0.17 -6.10
CA GLY A 61 -13.06 1.15 -5.89
C GLY A 61 -13.44 2.52 -6.43
N SER A 62 -12.58 3.48 -6.19
CA SER A 62 -12.66 4.81 -6.77
C SER A 62 -11.27 5.34 -7.09
N LEU A 63 -11.16 6.04 -8.21
CA LEU A 63 -10.04 6.87 -8.56
C LEU A 63 -10.36 8.31 -8.18
N GLY A 64 -9.42 8.99 -7.54
CA GLY A 64 -9.54 10.42 -7.25
C GLY A 64 -9.45 11.26 -8.52
N PRO A 65 -9.53 12.59 -8.41
CA PRO A 65 -9.17 13.50 -9.50
C PRO A 65 -7.72 13.27 -9.96
N ALA A 66 -7.43 13.61 -11.22
CA ALA A 66 -6.10 13.57 -11.83
C ALA A 66 -5.36 12.24 -11.62
N SER A 67 -6.09 11.13 -11.71
CA SER A 67 -5.56 9.79 -11.46
C SER A 67 -5.44 9.01 -12.77
N LEU A 68 -4.43 8.17 -12.85
CA LEU A 68 -4.19 7.25 -13.96
C LEU A 68 -3.96 5.86 -13.41
N ALA A 69 -4.80 4.92 -13.83
CA ALA A 69 -4.69 3.53 -13.40
C ALA A 69 -5.03 2.56 -14.53
N GLU A 70 -4.45 1.38 -14.45
CA GLU A 70 -4.79 0.24 -15.30
C GLU A 70 -5.53 -0.80 -14.46
N VAL A 71 -6.64 -1.31 -14.98
CA VAL A 71 -7.58 -2.15 -14.23
C VAL A 71 -7.56 -3.58 -14.76
N TYR A 72 -7.32 -4.54 -13.87
CA TYR A 72 -7.35 -5.97 -14.15
C TYR A 72 -8.39 -6.66 -13.27
N ALA A 73 -8.69 -7.93 -13.58
CA ALA A 73 -9.62 -8.73 -12.79
C ALA A 73 -9.12 -8.99 -11.35
N ASP A 74 -7.81 -9.00 -11.10
CA ASP A 74 -7.22 -9.33 -9.78
C ASP A 74 -6.38 -8.20 -9.18
N ARG A 75 -6.10 -7.14 -9.93
CA ARG A 75 -5.27 -6.02 -9.48
C ARG A 75 -5.65 -4.69 -10.13
N LEU A 76 -5.30 -3.61 -9.47
CA LEU A 76 -5.27 -2.27 -10.05
C LEU A 76 -3.82 -1.77 -10.04
N VAL A 77 -3.31 -1.29 -11.17
CA VAL A 77 -2.00 -0.67 -11.26
C VAL A 77 -2.20 0.84 -11.23
N LEU A 78 -1.83 1.49 -10.13
CA LEU A 78 -1.94 2.95 -9.97
C LEU A 78 -0.62 3.61 -10.39
N GLN A 79 -0.69 4.42 -11.44
CA GLN A 79 0.48 5.12 -11.99
C GLN A 79 0.62 6.52 -11.39
N SER A 80 -0.49 7.21 -11.14
CA SER A 80 -0.52 8.53 -10.51
C SER A 80 -1.88 8.82 -9.87
N GLY A 81 -1.90 9.78 -8.93
CA GLY A 81 -3.12 10.22 -8.28
C GLY A 81 -3.52 9.34 -7.11
N GLN A 82 -4.81 9.08 -6.93
CA GLN A 82 -5.35 8.39 -5.76
C GLN A 82 -6.28 7.25 -6.17
N ALA A 83 -6.19 6.12 -5.47
CA ALA A 83 -7.15 5.04 -5.54
C ALA A 83 -7.61 4.65 -4.14
N ALA A 84 -8.90 4.45 -3.95
CA ALA A 84 -9.45 3.78 -2.78
C ALA A 84 -10.11 2.49 -3.24
N ILE A 85 -9.79 1.38 -2.58
CA ILE A 85 -10.39 0.08 -2.88
C ILE A 85 -10.99 -0.55 -1.64
N SER A 86 -12.18 -1.11 -1.81
CA SER A 86 -12.83 -2.01 -0.88
C SER A 86 -12.83 -3.37 -1.55
N ALA A 87 -11.79 -4.15 -1.27
CA ALA A 87 -11.54 -5.40 -1.96
C ALA A 87 -12.32 -6.56 -1.33
N GLY A 88 -12.87 -7.42 -2.19
CA GLY A 88 -13.06 -8.83 -1.83
C GLY A 88 -11.70 -9.50 -1.63
N ALA A 89 -11.66 -10.64 -0.95
CA ALA A 89 -10.40 -11.33 -0.66
C ALA A 89 -9.51 -11.50 -1.92
N GLY A 90 -8.26 -11.02 -1.86
CA GLY A 90 -7.24 -11.26 -2.90
C GLY A 90 -7.02 -10.15 -3.94
N TYR A 91 -7.85 -9.09 -3.99
CA TYR A 91 -7.60 -7.97 -4.91
C TYR A 91 -6.53 -7.02 -4.35
N ARG A 92 -5.58 -6.62 -5.21
CA ARG A 92 -4.39 -5.83 -4.82
C ARG A 92 -4.24 -4.54 -5.63
N VAL A 93 -3.56 -3.54 -5.06
CA VAL A 93 -3.08 -2.37 -5.81
C VAL A 93 -1.58 -2.49 -6.00
N GLN A 94 -1.09 -2.21 -7.21
CA GLN A 94 0.33 -2.08 -7.50
C GLN A 94 0.65 -0.61 -7.78
N ALA A 95 1.69 -0.08 -7.14
CA ALA A 95 2.06 1.32 -7.26
C ALA A 95 3.58 1.47 -7.05
N ALA A 96 4.28 2.06 -8.02
CA ALA A 96 5.72 2.34 -7.95
C ALA A 96 6.60 1.17 -7.42
N GLY A 97 6.27 -0.07 -7.77
CA GLY A 97 6.99 -1.27 -7.32
C GLY A 97 6.56 -1.84 -5.96
N TYR A 98 5.54 -1.27 -5.33
CA TYR A 98 4.89 -1.83 -4.15
C TYR A 98 3.61 -2.57 -4.54
N THR A 99 3.32 -3.64 -3.78
CA THR A 99 2.04 -4.32 -3.80
C THR A 99 1.32 -4.03 -2.49
N VAL A 100 0.12 -3.47 -2.59
CA VAL A 100 -0.77 -3.15 -1.48
C VAL A 100 -1.92 -4.15 -1.48
N ALA A 101 -2.03 -4.93 -0.42
CA ALA A 101 -3.03 -5.99 -0.29
C ALA A 101 -3.88 -5.75 0.98
N PRO A 102 -5.12 -5.24 0.84
CA PRO A 102 -6.07 -5.21 1.94
C PRO A 102 -6.41 -6.64 2.38
N ALA A 103 -6.56 -6.85 3.69
CA ALA A 103 -7.18 -8.06 4.20
C ALA A 103 -8.64 -8.20 3.70
N ALA A 104 -9.24 -9.38 3.84
CA ALA A 104 -10.64 -9.58 3.46
C ALA A 104 -11.56 -8.61 4.23
N GLY A 105 -12.38 -7.83 3.50
CA GLY A 105 -13.26 -6.80 4.08
C GLY A 105 -12.55 -5.50 4.48
N ALA A 106 -11.23 -5.41 4.26
CA ALA A 106 -10.47 -4.19 4.51
C ALA A 106 -10.59 -3.18 3.36
N GLN A 107 -10.28 -1.93 3.66
CA GLN A 107 -10.28 -0.82 2.72
C GLN A 107 -8.93 -0.12 2.73
N ALA A 108 -8.29 -0.07 1.58
CA ALA A 108 -7.04 0.66 1.38
C ALA A 108 -7.29 1.95 0.60
N LYS A 109 -6.53 2.98 0.96
CA LYS A 109 -6.32 4.19 0.16
C LYS A 109 -4.86 4.22 -0.25
N VAL A 110 -4.61 4.37 -1.54
CA VAL A 110 -3.27 4.44 -2.12
C VAL A 110 -3.16 5.74 -2.89
N GLU A 111 -2.09 6.47 -2.67
CA GLU A 111 -1.79 7.71 -3.40
C GLU A 111 -0.39 7.61 -3.98
N VAL A 112 -0.23 8.05 -5.22
CA VAL A 112 1.05 8.14 -5.92
C VAL A 112 1.28 9.58 -6.32
N ARG A 113 2.32 10.20 -5.75
CA ARG A 113 2.76 11.56 -6.09
C ARG A 113 4.27 11.60 -6.21
N GLN A 114 4.77 12.04 -7.36
CA GLN A 114 6.21 12.23 -7.61
C GLN A 114 7.06 10.99 -7.26
N GLY A 115 6.51 9.78 -7.49
CA GLY A 115 7.18 8.51 -7.17
C GLY A 115 7.06 8.06 -5.71
N GLN A 116 6.61 8.92 -4.80
CA GLN A 116 6.24 8.52 -3.44
C GLN A 116 4.86 7.86 -3.45
N VAL A 117 4.72 6.77 -2.68
CA VAL A 117 3.47 6.03 -2.53
C VAL A 117 2.99 6.15 -1.09
N ALA A 118 1.84 6.76 -0.84
CA ALA A 118 1.22 6.76 0.48
C ALA A 118 0.14 5.69 0.54
N VAL A 119 0.13 4.89 1.61
CA VAL A 119 -0.85 3.83 1.84
C VAL A 119 -1.53 4.06 3.18
N GLY A 120 -2.85 4.21 3.15
CA GLY A 120 -3.69 4.30 4.33
C GLY A 120 -4.64 3.10 4.44
N ALA A 121 -4.91 2.68 5.66
CA ALA A 121 -5.91 1.67 5.96
C ALA A 121 -7.11 2.34 6.63
N THR A 122 -8.28 2.31 5.98
CA THR A 122 -9.49 2.96 6.53
C THR A 122 -10.30 1.98 7.38
N ASN A 123 -10.39 0.73 6.95
CA ASN A 123 -11.07 -0.34 7.67
C ASN A 123 -10.26 -1.62 7.49
N GLY A 124 -9.99 -2.38 8.55
CA GLY A 124 -9.12 -3.56 8.47
C GLY A 124 -7.64 -3.26 8.16
N VAL A 125 -6.79 -4.28 8.29
CA VAL A 125 -5.34 -4.16 8.07
C VAL A 125 -5.01 -4.22 6.57
N VAL A 126 -4.02 -3.44 6.15
CA VAL A 126 -3.50 -3.43 4.78
C VAL A 126 -2.02 -3.80 4.78
N SER A 127 -1.65 -4.83 4.05
CA SER A 127 -0.25 -5.26 3.89
C SER A 127 0.40 -4.55 2.71
N VAL A 128 1.66 -4.16 2.86
CA VAL A 128 2.48 -3.57 1.78
C VAL A 128 3.73 -4.40 1.61
N SER A 129 4.00 -4.84 0.38
CA SER A 129 5.20 -5.62 0.01
C SER A 129 5.92 -5.03 -1.19
N ASN A 130 7.20 -5.40 -1.37
CA ASN A 130 7.98 -5.04 -2.55
C ASN A 130 7.68 -5.98 -3.75
N GLN A 131 8.36 -5.76 -4.88
CA GLN A 131 8.22 -6.61 -6.08
C GLN A 131 8.64 -8.07 -5.85
N GLU A 132 9.52 -8.33 -4.89
CA GLU A 132 9.99 -9.67 -4.51
C GLU A 132 9.01 -10.38 -3.56
N GLY A 133 7.92 -9.72 -3.16
CA GLY A 133 6.93 -10.24 -2.23
C GLY A 133 7.30 -10.10 -0.75
N ILE A 134 8.41 -9.45 -0.42
CA ILE A 134 8.83 -9.21 0.96
C ILE A 134 7.87 -8.21 1.61
N LEU A 135 7.30 -8.59 2.76
CA LEU A 135 6.41 -7.72 3.54
C LEU A 135 7.21 -6.57 4.16
N LEU A 136 6.84 -5.35 3.82
CA LEU A 136 7.46 -4.12 4.29
C LEU A 136 6.68 -3.47 5.43
N ALA A 137 5.34 -3.57 5.39
CA ALA A 137 4.48 -3.00 6.42
C ALA A 137 3.12 -3.68 6.52
N ARG A 138 2.52 -3.58 7.71
CA ARG A 138 1.10 -3.79 8.00
C ARG A 138 0.52 -2.48 8.50
N VAL A 139 -0.25 -1.81 7.66
CA VAL A 139 -0.92 -0.55 7.99
C VAL A 139 -2.20 -0.89 8.75
N ASN A 140 -2.26 -0.47 10.02
CA ASN A 140 -3.42 -0.67 10.88
C ASN A 140 -4.55 0.32 10.53
N PRO A 141 -5.82 -0.03 10.80
CA PRO A 141 -6.95 0.88 10.59
C PRO A 141 -6.73 2.25 11.23
N GLY A 142 -7.00 3.32 10.49
CA GLY A 142 -6.80 4.71 10.92
C GLY A 142 -5.36 5.21 10.76
N ALA A 143 -4.41 4.37 10.35
CA ALA A 143 -3.04 4.76 10.07
C ALA A 143 -2.77 4.95 8.57
N ALA A 144 -1.71 5.69 8.27
CA ALA A 144 -1.14 5.82 6.93
C ALA A 144 0.38 5.85 7.00
N LEU A 145 1.03 5.22 6.03
CA LEU A 145 2.48 5.18 5.87
C LEU A 145 2.84 5.63 4.45
N SER A 146 3.85 6.48 4.31
CA SER A 146 4.42 6.84 3.01
C SER A 146 5.60 5.95 2.68
N PHE A 147 5.80 5.65 1.40
CA PHE A 147 6.84 4.78 0.90
C PHE A 147 7.59 5.52 -0.22
N GLU A 148 8.90 5.62 -0.10
CA GLU A 148 9.77 6.21 -1.12
C GLU A 148 10.63 5.13 -1.77
N PRO A 149 10.83 5.17 -3.11
CA PRO A 149 11.80 4.32 -3.77
C PRO A 149 13.19 4.55 -3.17
N ALA A 150 13.78 3.53 -2.57
CA ALA A 150 15.07 3.70 -1.92
C ALA A 150 16.21 3.83 -2.94
N PRO A 151 17.23 4.66 -2.67
CA PRO A 151 18.54 4.46 -3.26
C PRO A 151 19.15 3.13 -2.78
N ALA A 152 20.24 2.69 -3.44
CA ALA A 152 20.89 1.38 -3.21
C ALA A 152 20.87 0.90 -1.74
N ALA A 153 20.48 -0.35 -1.54
CA ALA A 153 20.18 -0.94 -0.24
C ALA A 153 21.35 -0.83 0.76
N ASP A 154 21.04 -0.40 1.99
CA ASP A 154 21.89 -0.67 3.13
C ASP A 154 21.81 -2.17 3.42
N PRO A 155 22.93 -2.90 3.48
CA PRO A 155 22.90 -4.33 3.77
C PRO A 155 22.36 -4.61 5.19
N LEU A 156 22.40 -3.60 6.07
CA LEU A 156 21.87 -3.69 7.41
C LEU A 156 20.46 -3.12 7.48
N SER A 157 19.59 -3.90 8.10
CA SER A 157 18.22 -3.51 8.37
C SER A 157 18.04 -3.21 9.84
N LYS A 158 17.30 -2.14 10.16
CA LYS A 158 17.06 -1.68 11.53
C LYS A 158 15.60 -1.94 11.92
N VAL A 159 15.33 -2.49 13.10
CA VAL A 159 13.98 -2.60 13.69
C VAL A 159 14.02 -1.95 15.06
N THR A 160 12.96 -1.25 15.43
CA THR A 160 12.74 -0.83 16.82
C THR A 160 11.42 -1.37 17.33
N GLY A 161 11.44 -1.97 18.53
CA GLY A 161 10.22 -2.48 19.15
C GLY A 161 10.43 -3.05 20.54
N LYS A 162 9.37 -3.64 21.09
CA LYS A 162 9.43 -4.40 22.34
C LYS A 162 9.87 -5.84 22.07
N LEU A 163 10.95 -6.27 22.71
CA LEU A 163 11.46 -7.63 22.55
C LEU A 163 10.55 -8.64 23.27
N GLU A 164 10.11 -9.65 22.55
CA GLU A 164 9.33 -10.78 23.07
C GLU A 164 10.13 -12.08 22.94
N LYS A 165 9.96 -12.99 23.90
CA LYS A 165 10.45 -14.37 23.80
C LYS A 165 9.25 -15.30 23.68
N ARG A 166 9.27 -16.20 22.70
CA ARG A 166 8.25 -17.25 22.53
C ARG A 166 8.97 -18.59 22.36
N GLY A 167 8.83 -19.47 23.34
CA GLY A 167 9.68 -20.66 23.44
C GLY A 167 11.15 -20.23 23.52
N ASP A 168 11.98 -20.73 22.60
CA ASP A 168 13.40 -20.38 22.50
C ASP A 168 13.73 -19.30 21.46
N ARG A 169 12.70 -18.71 20.83
CA ARG A 169 12.86 -17.72 19.77
C ARG A 169 12.58 -16.30 20.26
N PHE A 170 13.31 -15.35 19.71
CA PHE A 170 13.15 -13.93 19.99
C PHE A 170 12.41 -13.26 18.85
N PHE A 171 11.41 -12.43 19.19
CA PHE A 171 10.60 -11.70 18.24
C PHE A 171 10.57 -10.23 18.58
N LEU A 172 10.57 -9.39 17.56
CA LEU A 172 10.44 -7.94 17.68
C LEU A 172 9.38 -7.49 16.67
N THR A 173 8.41 -6.72 17.11
CA THR A 173 7.45 -6.09 16.19
C THR A 173 7.89 -4.65 15.99
N ASP A 174 8.19 -4.29 14.74
CA ASP A 174 8.57 -2.92 14.41
C ASP A 174 7.42 -1.96 14.72
N GLU A 175 7.71 -0.90 15.46
CA GLU A 175 6.69 0.05 15.93
C GLU A 175 6.08 0.89 14.81
N VAL A 176 6.80 1.07 13.70
CA VAL A 176 6.33 1.87 12.56
C VAL A 176 5.60 0.97 11.57
N THR A 177 6.25 -0.10 11.14
CA THR A 177 5.75 -0.95 10.06
C THR A 177 4.83 -2.07 10.55
N ASN A 178 4.76 -2.31 11.86
CA ASN A 178 4.00 -3.42 12.47
C ASN A 178 4.37 -4.80 11.88
N VAL A 179 5.57 -4.92 11.29
CA VAL A 179 6.12 -6.18 10.83
C VAL A 179 6.79 -6.87 12.00
N GLN A 180 6.44 -8.14 12.20
CA GLN A 180 7.11 -8.98 13.17
C GLN A 180 8.33 -9.64 12.53
N VAL A 181 9.48 -9.45 13.16
CA VAL A 181 10.74 -10.08 12.79
C VAL A 181 11.18 -11.06 13.87
N GLU A 182 11.73 -12.19 13.45
CA GLU A 182 12.48 -13.08 14.33
C GLU A 182 13.94 -12.63 14.41
N LEU A 183 14.51 -12.62 15.60
CA LEU A 183 15.89 -12.25 15.84
C LEU A 183 16.74 -13.49 16.13
N VAL A 184 17.85 -13.65 15.41
CA VAL A 184 18.81 -14.75 15.57
C VAL A 184 20.25 -14.24 15.71
N GLY A 185 21.19 -15.13 16.05
CA GLY A 185 22.64 -14.85 16.06
C GLY A 185 23.19 -14.27 17.37
N ARG A 186 22.43 -13.44 18.08
CA ARG A 186 22.81 -12.91 19.41
C ARG A 186 21.85 -13.37 20.50
N ASN A 187 22.37 -13.64 21.70
CA ASN A 187 21.53 -13.87 22.88
C ASN A 187 20.95 -12.55 23.38
N LEU A 188 19.62 -12.43 23.34
CA LEU A 188 18.87 -11.24 23.75
C LEU A 188 18.02 -11.48 25.01
N ALA A 189 18.26 -12.58 25.74
CA ALA A 189 17.44 -12.97 26.90
C ALA A 189 17.36 -11.87 27.98
N GLY A 190 18.44 -11.13 28.20
CA GLY A 190 18.48 -10.04 29.19
C GLY A 190 17.68 -8.79 28.80
N ASP A 191 17.28 -8.67 27.54
CA ASP A 191 16.53 -7.52 27.02
C ASP A 191 15.04 -7.82 26.82
N VAL A 192 14.59 -9.05 27.11
CA VAL A 192 13.19 -9.44 26.94
C VAL A 192 12.29 -8.51 27.76
N GLY A 193 11.19 -8.07 27.15
CA GLY A 193 10.25 -7.13 27.73
C GLY A 193 10.64 -5.65 27.59
N HIS A 194 11.88 -5.35 27.19
CA HIS A 194 12.36 -3.99 26.99
C HIS A 194 12.16 -3.54 25.54
N ARG A 195 12.12 -2.22 25.35
CA ARG A 195 12.19 -1.60 24.03
C ARG A 195 13.65 -1.57 23.58
N ILE A 196 13.92 -2.13 22.40
CA ILE A 196 15.27 -2.20 21.83
C ILE A 196 15.28 -1.75 20.37
N SER A 197 16.42 -1.22 19.94
CA SER A 197 16.76 -0.99 18.54
C SER A 197 17.76 -2.07 18.12
N VAL A 198 17.44 -2.81 17.06
CA VAL A 198 18.26 -3.89 16.53
C VAL A 198 18.68 -3.54 15.10
N ALA A 199 19.94 -3.79 14.76
CA ALA A 199 20.41 -3.81 13.38
C ALA A 199 20.96 -5.19 13.03
N GLY A 200 20.69 -5.65 11.82
CA GLY A 200 21.10 -6.98 11.39
C GLY A 200 20.98 -7.21 9.90
N MET A 201 21.42 -8.38 9.44
CA MET A 201 21.29 -8.79 8.04
C MET A 201 19.97 -9.56 7.85
N PRO A 202 19.09 -9.12 6.92
CA PRO A 202 17.84 -9.83 6.67
C PRO A 202 18.13 -11.22 6.10
N LYS A 203 17.40 -12.21 6.60
CA LYS A 203 17.40 -13.61 6.13
C LYS A 203 15.97 -13.98 5.72
N GLN A 204 15.87 -14.79 4.67
CA GLN A 204 14.60 -15.36 4.23
C GLN A 204 14.15 -16.41 5.26
N GLY A 205 12.99 -16.19 5.85
CA GLY A 205 12.28 -17.19 6.65
C GLY A 205 11.06 -17.72 5.89
N SER A 206 10.54 -18.88 6.29
CA SER A 206 9.42 -19.52 5.60
C SER A 206 8.05 -18.90 5.89
N ASP A 207 7.88 -18.22 7.03
CA ASP A 207 6.60 -17.64 7.47
C ASP A 207 6.73 -16.21 8.05
N HIS A 208 7.93 -15.86 8.54
CA HIS A 208 8.25 -14.55 9.11
C HIS A 208 9.63 -14.09 8.63
N GLN A 209 9.86 -12.78 8.68
CA GLN A 209 11.15 -12.20 8.33
C GLN A 209 12.16 -12.51 9.45
N ILE A 210 13.35 -12.98 9.09
CA ILE A 210 14.43 -13.29 10.03
C ILE A 210 15.49 -12.20 9.94
N LEU A 211 16.04 -11.79 11.07
CA LEU A 211 17.12 -10.83 11.16
C LEU A 211 18.29 -11.42 11.95
N ASP A 212 19.44 -11.58 11.29
CA ASP A 212 20.69 -11.97 11.96
C ASP A 212 21.31 -10.75 12.63
N VAL A 213 21.24 -10.73 13.96
CA VAL A 213 21.50 -9.54 14.76
C VAL A 213 23.00 -9.25 14.85
N THR A 214 23.42 -8.13 14.25
CA THR A 214 24.79 -7.63 14.34
C THR A 214 24.94 -6.62 15.48
N GLN A 215 23.91 -5.80 15.73
CA GLN A 215 23.88 -4.79 16.81
C GLN A 215 22.52 -4.78 17.51
N ALA A 216 22.53 -4.62 18.84
CA ALA A 216 21.33 -4.43 19.63
C ALA A 216 21.60 -3.37 20.70
N THR A 217 20.68 -2.43 20.87
CA THR A 217 20.78 -1.34 21.83
C THR A 217 19.46 -1.21 22.56
N ARG A 218 19.51 -1.28 23.89
CA ARG A 218 18.34 -0.99 24.72
C ARG A 218 18.01 0.49 24.63
N LEU A 219 16.74 0.79 24.36
CA LEU A 219 16.22 2.14 24.39
C LEU A 219 15.60 2.35 25.77
N GLU A 220 16.36 2.99 26.66
CA GLU A 220 15.89 3.36 27.99
C GLU A 220 14.77 4.41 27.84
N GLY A 221 13.54 4.05 28.24
CA GLY A 221 12.36 4.92 28.10
C GLY A 221 11.05 4.27 28.56
N ALA A 222 10.76 4.46 29.84
CA ALA A 222 9.51 4.30 30.61
C ALA A 222 8.41 3.35 30.09
N ALA A 223 8.14 2.30 30.88
CA ALA A 223 6.83 1.69 30.94
C ALA A 223 5.76 2.76 31.24
N GLY A 224 4.83 2.96 30.31
CA GLY A 224 3.62 3.76 30.49
C GLY A 224 3.76 5.25 30.20
N SER A 225 3.28 5.69 29.03
CA SER A 225 2.37 6.85 28.88
C SER A 225 2.16 7.13 27.40
N SER A 226 0.89 7.17 27.00
CA SER A 226 0.42 7.71 25.73
C SER A 226 0.93 9.14 25.56
N THR A 227 1.94 9.33 24.72
CA THR A 227 2.31 10.66 24.21
C THR A 227 2.52 10.56 22.71
N THR A 228 1.83 11.45 22.01
CA THR A 228 1.88 11.71 20.57
C THR A 228 3.27 11.47 19.98
N ALA A 229 3.38 10.42 19.16
CA ALA A 229 4.60 10.08 18.45
C ALA A 229 4.95 11.21 17.47
N LYS A 230 5.94 12.01 17.85
CA LYS A 230 6.71 12.86 16.94
C LYS A 230 7.47 11.92 16.00
N ALA A 231 7.36 12.15 14.69
CA ALA A 231 7.92 11.31 13.64
C ALA A 231 9.38 10.90 13.95
N ALA A 232 9.57 9.64 14.34
CA ALA A 232 10.86 9.01 14.35
C ALA A 232 11.06 8.38 12.97
N SER A 233 12.10 8.82 12.27
CA SER A 233 12.66 8.22 11.06
C SER A 233 13.22 6.82 11.38
N GLY A 234 12.34 5.89 11.74
CA GLY A 234 12.64 4.48 12.03
C GLY A 234 12.37 3.62 10.80
N ILE A 235 13.38 3.49 9.94
CA ILE A 235 13.36 2.64 8.75
C ILE A 235 13.57 1.17 9.17
N SER A 236 12.69 0.28 8.74
CA SER A 236 12.85 -1.18 8.68
C SER A 236 12.37 -1.63 7.28
N HIS A 237 13.00 -2.45 6.43
CA HIS A 237 14.22 -3.26 6.34
C HIS A 237 14.70 -3.29 4.85
N GLY A 238 16.01 -3.36 4.57
CA GLY A 238 16.64 -3.80 3.29
C GLY A 238 16.46 -2.95 2.02
N THR A 239 15.60 -1.95 2.06
CA THR A 239 15.39 -0.93 1.01
C THR A 239 14.97 0.27 1.84
N LYS A 240 15.76 1.36 1.86
CA LYS A 240 15.45 2.57 2.64
C LYS A 240 14.22 3.26 2.08
N ILE A 241 13.07 2.71 2.39
CA ILE A 241 11.81 3.35 2.13
C ILE A 241 11.71 4.48 3.15
N GLY A 242 11.70 5.72 2.65
CA GLY A 242 11.42 6.90 3.47
C GLY A 242 9.98 6.81 4.00
N LEU A 243 9.80 6.20 5.17
CA LEU A 243 8.53 6.23 5.88
C LEU A 243 8.38 7.57 6.58
N ALA A 244 7.70 8.50 5.92
CA ALA A 244 7.11 9.66 6.56
C ALA A 244 5.74 9.27 7.14
N VAL A 245 5.58 9.35 8.46
CA VAL A 245 4.26 9.26 9.10
C VAL A 245 3.56 10.60 8.87
N VAL A 246 2.64 10.65 7.91
CA VAL A 246 1.74 11.80 7.76
C VAL A 246 0.69 11.70 8.86
N GLY A 247 0.88 12.48 9.92
CA GLY A 247 -0.12 12.65 10.97
C GLY A 247 -1.47 13.00 10.37
N GLY A 248 -2.49 12.21 10.70
CA GLY A 248 -3.81 12.31 10.10
C GLY A 248 -4.44 13.69 10.25
N ALA A 249 -4.61 14.35 9.12
CA ALA A 249 -5.75 15.21 8.86
C ALA A 249 -6.26 14.82 7.47
N VAL A 250 -7.35 14.07 7.43
CA VAL A 250 -8.20 14.01 6.23
C VAL A 250 -8.72 15.42 6.00
N ALA A 251 -8.04 16.20 5.16
CA ALA A 251 -8.60 17.41 4.60
C ALA A 251 -9.77 17.00 3.71
N ALA A 252 -10.97 16.99 4.27
CA ALA A 252 -12.19 17.03 3.49
C ALA A 252 -12.13 18.31 2.65
N ALA A 253 -12.09 18.16 1.33
CA ALA A 253 -12.14 19.27 0.40
C ALA A 253 -13.37 20.15 0.73
N GLY A 254 -13.12 21.43 0.96
CA GLY A 254 -14.14 22.42 1.27
C GLY A 254 -15.12 22.57 0.11
N VAL A 255 -16.40 22.47 0.42
CA VAL A 255 -17.49 23.03 -0.39
C VAL A 255 -17.38 24.54 -0.36
N SER A 256 -17.09 25.16 -1.51
CA SER A 256 -17.27 26.61 -1.71
C SER A 256 -18.77 26.89 -1.88
N LEU A 257 -19.45 27.19 -0.78
CA LEU A 257 -20.75 27.86 -0.81
C LEU A 257 -20.52 29.34 -1.16
N GLY A 258 -20.95 29.73 -2.35
CA GLY A 258 -20.97 31.12 -2.79
C GLY A 258 -21.85 31.98 -1.90
N ALA A 259 -21.31 33.11 -1.46
CA ALA A 259 -22.08 34.18 -0.84
C ALA A 259 -22.38 35.23 -1.92
N ILE A 260 -23.64 35.30 -2.32
CA ILE A 260 -24.25 36.44 -2.98
C ILE A 260 -24.45 37.51 -1.90
N SER A 261 -23.96 38.73 -2.12
CA SER A 261 -24.41 39.89 -1.36
C SER A 261 -24.67 41.07 -2.30
N ARG A 262 -25.85 41.67 -2.06
CA ARG A 262 -26.56 42.73 -2.79
C ARG A 262 -25.73 43.93 -3.23
#